data_AF-A0A8A7KLW5-F1
#
_entry.id   AF-A0A8A7KLW5-F1
#
_cell.length_a   1.000
_cell.length_b   1.000
_cell.length_c   1.000
_cell.angle_alpha   90.00
_cell.angle_beta   90.00
_cell.angle_gamma   90.00
#
_symmetry.space_group_name_H-M   'P 1'
#
loop_
_entity.id
_entity.type
_entity.pdbx_description
1 polymer ?
#
loop_
_entity_poly.entity_id
_entity_poly.type
_entity_poly.pdbx_seq_one_letter_code
_entity_poly.pdbx_strand_id
1 'polypeptide(L)'
;MFSKILYDTRTNKILRCQPKPHGSAPMPSLNGLCKSARISEEEKQYMATTEIEGEMLTNQAQKELMIFNGIAVSKPELIITSDKYKINISNDPTFIITVKLEGKHQPDISSMEMLINEISFNMPLDNYQGSKKIEVEGGTYTIACNDDKFISDSIEVVAVE
;
A
#
# COMPACT_ATOMS: atom_id res chain seq x y z
N MET A 1 -6.64 22.64 11.88
CA MET A 1 -7.05 23.02 10.50
C MET A 1 -7.38 21.74 9.75
N PHE A 2 -8.22 21.78 8.72
CA PHE A 2 -8.59 20.61 7.92
C PHE A 2 -8.18 20.81 6.46
N SER A 3 -8.00 19.71 5.74
CA SER A 3 -7.80 19.67 4.29
C SER A 3 -8.90 18.84 3.66
N LYS A 4 -9.31 19.20 2.44
CA LYS A 4 -10.28 18.43 1.66
C LYS A 4 -9.63 17.81 0.43
N ILE A 5 -9.83 16.52 0.29
CA ILE A 5 -9.30 15.70 -0.79
C ILE A 5 -10.42 15.46 -1.81
N LEU A 6 -10.09 15.62 -3.09
CA LEU A 6 -10.85 15.15 -4.24
C LEU A 6 -10.20 13.86 -4.74
N TYR A 7 -11.01 12.82 -4.96
CA TYR A 7 -10.52 11.55 -5.50
C TYR A 7 -11.51 10.95 -6.51
N ASP A 8 -10.98 10.10 -7.39
CA ASP A 8 -11.76 9.30 -8.34
C ASP A 8 -12.25 8.02 -7.65
N THR A 9 -13.56 7.77 -7.63
CA THR A 9 -14.18 6.63 -6.94
C THR A 9 -13.94 5.29 -7.65
N ARG A 10 -13.55 5.28 -8.93
CA ARG A 10 -13.22 4.06 -9.69
C ARG A 10 -11.81 3.59 -9.40
N THR A 11 -10.88 4.53 -9.21
CA THR A 11 -9.46 4.24 -9.05
C THR A 11 -8.90 4.53 -7.66
N ASN A 12 -9.68 5.17 -6.79
CA ASN A 12 -9.27 5.65 -5.47
C ASN A 12 -8.06 6.61 -5.50
N LYS A 13 -7.75 7.19 -6.67
CA LYS A 13 -6.63 8.13 -6.83
C LYS A 13 -6.99 9.51 -6.33
N ILE A 14 -6.10 10.08 -5.50
CA ILE A 14 -6.17 11.47 -5.06
C ILE A 14 -5.80 12.39 -6.22
N LEU A 15 -6.73 13.25 -6.62
CA LEU A 15 -6.56 14.20 -7.74
C LEU A 15 -6.22 15.61 -7.26
N ARG A 16 -6.78 16.00 -6.10
CA ARG A 16 -6.56 17.32 -5.51
C ARG A 16 -6.65 17.23 -3.99
N CYS A 17 -5.83 18.02 -3.30
CA CYS A 17 -6.00 18.29 -1.88
C CYS A 17 -5.81 19.78 -1.64
N GLN A 18 -6.77 20.41 -0.95
CA GLN A 18 -6.71 21.83 -0.60
C GLN A 18 -6.94 22.00 0.91
N PRO A 19 -6.03 22.72 1.60
CA PRO A 19 -6.26 23.18 2.97
C PRO A 19 -7.48 24.09 3.03
N LYS A 20 -8.12 24.13 4.20
CA LYS A 20 -9.14 25.12 4.50
C LYS A 20 -8.56 26.52 4.27
N PRO A 21 -9.18 27.37 3.45
CA PRO A 21 -8.71 28.73 3.23
C PRO A 21 -8.64 29.51 4.55
N HIS A 22 -7.66 30.40 4.68
CA HIS A 22 -7.64 31.33 5.81
C HIS A 22 -8.79 32.35 5.68
N GLY A 23 -9.42 32.70 6.82
CA GLY A 23 -10.52 33.65 6.88
C GLY A 23 -11.91 33.02 6.92
N SER A 24 -12.92 33.77 6.48
CA SER A 24 -14.34 33.37 6.50
C SER A 24 -14.77 32.51 5.30
N ALA A 25 -13.87 32.25 4.36
CA ALA A 25 -14.19 31.41 3.20
C ALA A 25 -14.45 29.95 3.64
N PRO A 26 -15.54 29.33 3.16
CA PRO A 26 -15.84 27.95 3.48
C PRO A 26 -14.84 26.99 2.81
N MET A 27 -14.86 25.74 3.25
CA MET A 27 -14.11 24.67 2.59
C MET A 27 -14.57 24.55 1.11
N PRO A 28 -13.67 24.28 0.15
CA PRO A 28 -14.04 24.12 -1.25
C PRO A 28 -15.14 23.06 -1.43
N SER A 29 -16.15 23.37 -2.24
CA SER A 29 -17.16 22.39 -2.64
C SER A 29 -16.56 21.35 -3.60
N LEU A 30 -17.23 20.21 -3.76
CA LEU A 30 -16.88 19.20 -4.78
C LEU A 30 -16.69 19.85 -6.16
N ASN A 31 -17.65 20.68 -6.59
CA ASN A 31 -17.56 21.40 -7.87
C ASN A 31 -16.37 22.36 -7.94
N GLY A 32 -16.05 23.05 -6.85
CA GLY A 32 -14.87 23.92 -6.77
C GLY A 32 -13.56 23.14 -6.94
N LEU A 33 -13.46 21.98 -6.29
CA LEU A 33 -12.32 21.08 -6.42
C LEU A 33 -12.23 20.47 -7.82
N CYS A 34 -13.33 19.99 -8.39
CA CYS A 34 -13.38 19.47 -9.76
C CYS A 34 -12.94 20.55 -10.78
N LYS A 35 -13.39 21.79 -10.61
CA LYS A 35 -12.96 22.91 -11.47
C LYS A 35 -11.47 23.19 -11.31
N SER A 36 -10.95 23.20 -10.07
CA SER A 36 -9.51 23.37 -9.83
C SER A 36 -8.66 22.22 -10.40
N ALA A 37 -9.20 21.01 -10.46
CA ALA A 37 -8.56 19.82 -11.01
C ALA A 37 -8.82 19.63 -12.52
N ARG A 38 -9.58 20.53 -13.15
CA ARG A 38 -9.95 20.50 -14.58
C ARG A 38 -10.67 19.20 -15.00
N ILE A 39 -11.53 18.69 -14.11
CA ILE A 39 -12.38 17.51 -14.40
C ILE A 39 -13.51 17.92 -15.35
N SER A 40 -13.74 17.16 -16.41
CA SER A 40 -14.86 17.36 -17.34
C SER A 40 -16.20 17.07 -16.65
N GLU A 41 -17.30 17.66 -17.15
CA GLU A 41 -18.62 17.48 -16.54
C GLU A 41 -19.06 16.01 -16.46
N GLU A 42 -18.78 15.23 -17.52
CA GLU A 42 -19.10 13.80 -17.59
C GLU A 42 -18.37 12.97 -16.54
N GLU A 43 -17.14 13.36 -16.19
CA GLU A 43 -16.31 12.63 -15.23
C GLU A 43 -16.66 12.97 -13.77
N LYS A 44 -17.37 14.06 -13.50
CA LYS A 44 -17.73 14.48 -12.13
C LYS A 44 -18.57 13.45 -11.39
N GLN A 45 -19.32 12.60 -12.09
CA GLN A 45 -20.10 11.52 -11.49
C GLN A 45 -19.23 10.46 -10.79
N TYR A 46 -17.94 10.39 -11.13
CA TYR A 46 -16.97 9.48 -10.52
C TYR A 46 -16.10 10.17 -9.47
N MET A 47 -16.46 11.38 -9.04
CA MET A 47 -15.67 12.17 -8.10
C MET A 47 -16.34 12.22 -6.74
N ALA A 48 -15.54 12.03 -5.70
CA ALA A 48 -15.98 12.21 -4.33
C ALA A 48 -14.95 13.01 -3.54
N THR A 49 -15.36 13.47 -2.36
CA THR A 49 -14.47 14.19 -1.45
C THR A 49 -14.45 13.57 -0.08
N THR A 50 -13.30 13.62 0.56
CA THR A 50 -13.12 13.26 1.96
C THR A 50 -12.32 14.36 2.67
N GLU A 51 -12.50 14.48 3.98
CA GLU A 51 -11.83 15.50 4.79
C GLU A 51 -10.80 14.84 5.70
N ILE A 52 -9.65 15.49 5.86
CA ILE A 52 -8.57 15.05 6.74
C ILE A 52 -8.23 16.15 7.74
N GLU A 53 -7.82 15.73 8.93
CA GLU A 53 -7.21 16.62 9.89
C GLU A 53 -5.82 17.03 9.44
N GLY A 54 -5.49 18.31 9.60
CA GLY A 54 -4.21 18.89 9.20
C GLY A 54 -4.29 19.73 7.92
N GLU A 55 -3.27 20.57 7.73
CA GLU A 55 -3.05 21.27 6.46
C GLU A 55 -2.16 20.41 5.58
N MET A 56 -2.69 20.02 4.42
CA MET A 56 -1.98 19.18 3.47
C MET A 56 -2.20 19.65 2.05
N LEU A 57 -1.10 19.77 1.30
CA LEU A 57 -1.10 20.09 -0.13
C LEU A 57 -1.33 18.82 -0.97
N THR A 58 -1.71 19.01 -2.23
CA THR A 58 -1.98 17.90 -3.17
C THR A 58 -0.82 16.92 -3.27
N ASN A 59 0.41 17.41 -3.44
CA ASN A 59 1.58 16.55 -3.61
C ASN A 59 1.91 15.74 -2.36
N GLN A 60 1.69 16.30 -1.16
CA GLN A 60 1.87 15.59 0.11
C GLN A 60 0.82 14.50 0.26
N ALA A 61 -0.46 14.82 0.05
CA ALA A 61 -1.54 13.85 0.12
C ALA A 61 -1.34 12.69 -0.87
N GLN A 62 -0.93 12.98 -2.11
CA GLN A 62 -0.62 11.95 -3.10
C GLN A 62 0.57 11.07 -2.72
N LYS A 63 1.55 11.60 -1.98
CA LYS A 63 2.71 10.84 -1.53
C LYS A 63 2.37 9.95 -0.34
N GLU A 64 1.69 10.51 0.65
CA GLU A 64 1.55 9.92 2.00
C GLU A 64 0.23 9.20 2.23
N LEU A 65 -0.82 9.50 1.46
CA LEU A 65 -2.16 8.98 1.69
C LEU A 65 -2.69 8.14 0.52
N MET A 66 -3.60 7.23 0.84
CA MET A 66 -4.44 6.49 -0.10
C MET A 66 -5.91 6.61 0.31
N ILE A 67 -6.83 6.41 -0.64
CA ILE A 67 -8.25 6.32 -0.33
C ILE A 67 -8.63 4.85 -0.15
N PHE A 68 -9.19 4.53 1.02
CA PHE A 68 -9.71 3.22 1.35
C PHE A 68 -11.16 3.36 1.83
N ASN A 69 -12.11 2.74 1.13
CA ASN A 69 -13.54 2.81 1.42
C ASN A 69 -14.07 4.25 1.62
N GLY A 70 -13.59 5.18 0.79
CA GLY A 70 -13.99 6.60 0.82
C GLY A 70 -13.33 7.46 1.92
N ILE A 71 -12.41 6.87 2.69
CA ILE A 71 -11.66 7.55 3.75
C ILE A 71 -10.19 7.66 3.33
N ALA A 72 -9.57 8.81 3.57
CA ALA A 72 -8.14 8.98 3.37
C ALA A 72 -7.36 8.41 4.56
N VAL A 73 -6.42 7.52 4.28
CA VAL A 73 -5.60 6.82 5.28
C VAL A 73 -4.14 6.88 4.86
N SER A 74 -3.22 6.79 5.82
CA SER A 74 -1.79 6.72 5.53
C SER A 74 -1.49 5.49 4.67
N LYS A 75 -0.68 5.68 3.63
CA LYS A 75 -0.15 4.56 2.86
C LYS A 75 0.68 3.65 3.77
N PRO A 76 0.66 2.33 3.52
CA PRO A 76 1.56 1.44 4.22
C PRO A 76 3.02 1.77 3.87
N GLU A 77 3.88 1.67 4.86
CA GLU A 77 5.32 1.78 4.69
C GLU A 77 5.90 0.41 4.34
N LEU A 78 6.70 0.35 3.27
CA LEU A 78 7.43 -0.84 2.86
C LEU A 78 8.78 -0.86 3.58
N ILE A 79 8.94 -1.82 4.48
CA ILE A 79 10.19 -2.06 5.21
C ILE A 79 10.82 -3.33 4.63
N ILE A 80 12.00 -3.17 4.02
CA ILE A 80 12.80 -4.29 3.53
C ILE A 80 13.97 -4.48 4.50
N THR A 81 14.03 -5.66 5.11
CA THR A 81 15.16 -6.06 5.96
C THR A 81 15.89 -7.23 5.31
N SER A 82 17.22 -7.18 5.32
CA SER A 82 18.08 -8.21 4.74
C SER A 82 19.11 -8.64 5.78
N ASP A 83 19.33 -9.94 5.86
CA ASP A 83 20.28 -10.60 6.76
C ASP A 83 21.69 -10.73 6.17
N LYS A 84 22.07 -9.83 5.24
CA LYS A 84 23.27 -9.83 4.37
C LYS A 84 24.62 -10.34 4.92
N TYR A 85 24.76 -10.52 6.24
CA TYR A 85 26.01 -10.92 6.91
C TYR A 85 25.92 -12.03 7.96
N LYS A 86 24.80 -12.75 8.13
CA LYS A 86 24.80 -13.98 8.97
C LYS A 86 25.01 -15.23 8.11
N ILE A 87 26.20 -15.33 7.51
CA ILE A 87 26.68 -16.62 6.99
C ILE A 87 27.11 -17.45 8.22
N ASN A 88 26.15 -18.12 8.86
CA ASN A 88 26.51 -19.28 9.68
C ASN A 88 26.80 -20.40 8.70
N ILE A 89 28.08 -20.76 8.58
CA ILE A 89 28.51 -21.92 7.80
C ILE A 89 28.02 -23.17 8.54
N SER A 90 26.75 -23.51 8.34
CA SER A 90 26.16 -24.80 8.64
C SER A 90 25.20 -25.14 7.50
N ASN A 91 25.75 -25.69 6.42
CA ASN A 91 25.10 -26.42 5.33
C ASN A 91 23.86 -25.84 4.61
N ASP A 92 23.43 -24.61 4.88
CA ASP A 92 22.27 -24.01 4.20
C ASP A 92 22.60 -22.59 3.68
N PRO A 93 22.88 -22.42 2.37
CA PRO A 93 23.20 -21.12 1.77
C PRO A 93 21.92 -20.32 1.48
N THR A 94 21.05 -20.19 2.48
CA THR A 94 19.79 -19.46 2.34
C THR A 94 19.99 -17.99 2.70
N PHE A 95 19.64 -17.10 1.78
CA PHE A 95 19.59 -15.65 1.97
C PHE A 95 18.14 -15.24 2.18
N ILE A 96 17.82 -14.56 3.29
CA ILE A 96 16.44 -14.23 3.65
C ILE A 96 16.21 -12.72 3.49
N ILE A 97 15.38 -12.35 2.51
CA ILE A 97 14.80 -11.01 2.44
C ILE A 97 13.45 -11.05 3.15
N THR A 98 13.32 -10.29 4.23
CA THR A 98 12.03 -10.09 4.90
C THR A 98 11.43 -8.77 4.41
N VAL A 99 10.28 -8.86 3.75
CA VAL A 99 9.47 -7.71 3.33
C VAL A 99 8.34 -7.57 4.33
N LYS A 100 8.29 -6.43 5.03
CA LYS A 100 7.23 -6.11 5.98
C LYS A 100 6.49 -4.87 5.50
N LEU A 101 5.17 -4.93 5.54
CA LEU A 101 4.31 -3.76 5.33
C LEU A 101 3.75 -3.31 6.66
N GLU A 102 4.05 -2.07 7.03
CA GLU A 102 3.48 -1.45 8.23
C GLU A 102 2.41 -0.45 7.84
N GLY A 103 1.19 -0.66 8.31
CA GLY A 103 0.07 0.22 8.03
C GLY A 103 -1.13 -0.13 8.90
N LYS A 104 -2.03 0.83 9.11
CA LYS A 104 -3.31 0.58 9.82
C LYS A 104 -4.28 -0.30 9.03
N HIS A 105 -4.03 -0.46 7.73
CA HIS A 105 -4.84 -1.26 6.82
C HIS A 105 -3.94 -2.24 6.09
N GLN A 106 -4.41 -3.48 5.95
CA GLN A 106 -3.72 -4.53 5.21
C GLN A 106 -4.22 -4.49 3.77
N PRO A 107 -3.42 -4.00 2.80
CA PRO A 107 -3.80 -4.07 1.41
C PRO A 107 -3.89 -5.54 0.97
N ASP A 108 -4.81 -5.86 0.06
CA ASP A 108 -4.79 -7.14 -0.64
C ASP A 108 -3.62 -7.13 -1.62
N ILE A 109 -2.63 -7.99 -1.39
CA ILE A 109 -1.44 -8.11 -2.25
C ILE A 109 -1.46 -9.49 -2.86
N SER A 110 -1.79 -9.54 -4.14
CA SER A 110 -1.82 -10.78 -4.93
C SER A 110 -0.46 -11.15 -5.54
N SER A 111 0.50 -10.21 -5.55
CA SER A 111 1.78 -10.43 -6.23
C SER A 111 2.85 -9.42 -5.80
N MET A 112 4.11 -9.85 -5.86
CA MET A 112 5.30 -9.02 -5.62
C MET A 112 6.23 -9.07 -6.84
N GLU A 113 6.52 -7.91 -7.43
CA GLU A 113 7.58 -7.80 -8.45
C GLU A 113 8.90 -7.51 -7.76
N MET A 114 9.92 -8.29 -8.07
CA MET A 114 11.25 -8.20 -7.45
C MET A 114 12.33 -8.14 -8.54
N LEU A 115 13.37 -7.34 -8.30
CA LEU A 115 14.54 -7.21 -9.16
C LEU A 115 15.79 -7.62 -8.38
N ILE A 116 16.46 -8.69 -8.82
CA ILE A 116 17.72 -9.17 -8.23
C ILE A 116 18.72 -9.37 -9.36
N ASN A 117 19.88 -8.70 -9.28
CA ASN A 117 20.95 -8.78 -10.31
C ASN A 117 20.40 -8.67 -11.74
N GLU A 118 19.57 -7.64 -11.99
CA GLU A 118 18.93 -7.36 -13.30
C GLU A 118 17.86 -8.38 -13.74
N ILE A 119 17.58 -9.41 -12.95
CA ILE A 119 16.49 -10.36 -13.19
C ILE A 119 15.23 -9.85 -12.50
N SER A 120 14.26 -9.40 -13.29
CA SER A 120 12.91 -9.10 -12.80
C SER A 120 12.08 -10.38 -12.78
N PHE A 121 11.40 -10.64 -11.67
CA PHE A 121 10.45 -11.74 -11.57
C PHE A 121 9.23 -11.32 -10.75
N ASN A 122 8.08 -11.86 -11.16
CA ASN A 122 6.84 -11.73 -10.42
C ASN A 122 6.63 -12.98 -9.56
N MET A 123 6.42 -12.77 -8.26
CA MET A 123 6.05 -13.79 -7.29
C MET A 123 4.58 -13.62 -6.92
N PRO A 124 3.68 -14.51 -7.40
CA PRO A 124 2.29 -14.51 -6.95
C PRO A 124 2.25 -14.85 -5.45
N LEU A 125 1.34 -14.20 -4.73
CA LEU A 125 1.12 -14.42 -3.31
C LEU A 125 -0.28 -14.99 -3.10
N ASP A 126 -0.38 -16.02 -2.26
CA ASP A 126 -1.62 -16.58 -1.73
C ASP A 126 -1.57 -16.45 -0.20
N ASN A 127 -2.56 -15.76 0.39
CA ASN A 127 -2.55 -15.38 1.80
C ASN A 127 -1.21 -14.77 2.29
N TYR A 128 -0.65 -13.86 1.49
CA TYR A 128 0.64 -13.20 1.76
C TYR A 128 1.86 -14.14 1.80
N GLN A 129 1.71 -15.39 1.35
CA GLN A 129 2.79 -16.37 1.20
C GLN A 129 3.03 -16.69 -0.27
N GLY A 130 4.26 -17.02 -0.62
CA GLY A 130 4.57 -17.40 -2.00
C GLY A 130 6.00 -17.90 -2.14
N SER A 131 6.26 -18.69 -3.17
CA SER A 131 7.63 -19.07 -3.53
C SER A 131 7.86 -19.04 -5.02
N LYS A 132 9.07 -18.65 -5.43
CA LYS A 132 9.49 -18.59 -6.82
C LYS A 132 10.92 -19.09 -6.95
N LYS A 133 11.13 -20.02 -7.88
CA LYS A 133 12.47 -20.39 -8.34
C LYS A 133 12.93 -19.38 -9.38
N ILE A 134 14.15 -18.89 -9.22
CA ILE A 134 14.83 -18.01 -10.16
C ILE A 134 16.17 -18.63 -10.56
N GLU A 135 16.58 -18.41 -11.80
CA GLU A 135 17.89 -18.80 -12.30
C GLU A 135 18.74 -17.53 -12.41
N VAL A 136 19.92 -17.53 -11.77
CA VAL A 136 20.90 -16.44 -11.83
C VAL A 136 22.27 -17.02 -12.21
N GLU A 137 23.21 -16.16 -12.60
CA GLU A 137 24.60 -16.57 -12.74
C GLU A 137 25.11 -17.17 -11.42
N GLY A 138 25.36 -18.49 -11.41
CA GLY A 138 25.78 -19.23 -10.22
C GLY A 138 24.78 -20.28 -9.71
N GLY A 139 23.58 -20.41 -10.30
CA GLY A 139 22.67 -21.54 -10.04
C GLY A 139 21.18 -21.18 -9.97
N THR A 140 20.37 -22.15 -9.57
CA THR A 140 18.94 -21.98 -9.31
C THR A 140 18.70 -21.73 -7.83
N TYR A 141 18.00 -20.65 -7.50
CA TYR A 141 17.67 -20.26 -6.14
C TYR A 141 16.16 -20.26 -5.94
N THR A 142 15.69 -20.61 -4.75
CA THR A 142 14.27 -20.50 -4.38
C THR A 142 14.11 -19.31 -3.46
N ILE A 143 13.26 -18.36 -3.86
CA ILE A 143 12.85 -17.24 -3.04
C ILE A 143 11.49 -17.60 -2.44
N ALA A 144 11.36 -17.48 -1.13
CA ALA A 144 10.11 -17.71 -0.43
C ALA A 144 9.76 -16.47 0.40
N CYS A 145 8.50 -16.05 0.31
CA CYS A 145 7.87 -15.11 1.23
C CYS A 145 7.04 -15.94 2.22
N ASN A 146 7.48 -15.94 3.48
CA ASN A 146 6.82 -16.62 4.58
C ASN A 146 6.57 -15.58 5.67
N ASP A 147 5.42 -14.91 5.63
CA ASP A 147 5.02 -14.02 6.73
C ASP A 147 4.16 -14.80 7.73
N ASP A 148 4.84 -15.42 8.70
CA ASP A 148 4.22 -16.25 9.72
C ASP A 148 3.36 -15.42 10.72
N LYS A 149 3.37 -14.08 10.63
CA LYS A 149 2.64 -13.19 11.56
C LYS A 149 1.16 -12.99 11.22
N PHE A 150 0.67 -13.64 10.15
CA PHE A 150 -0.71 -13.55 9.68
C PHE A 150 -1.50 -14.86 9.83
N ILE A 151 -0.97 -15.85 10.54
CA ILE A 151 -1.71 -17.07 10.85
C ILE A 151 -2.87 -16.69 11.78
N SER A 152 -4.10 -16.66 11.24
CA SER A 152 -5.28 -16.75 12.10
C SER A 152 -5.26 -18.16 12.68
N ASP A 153 -4.86 -18.29 13.94
CA ASP A 153 -5.00 -19.56 14.64
C ASP A 153 -6.49 -19.94 14.60
N SER A 154 -6.81 -21.03 13.91
CA SER A 154 -8.13 -21.65 14.01
C SER A 154 -8.27 -22.20 15.43
N ILE A 155 -9.13 -21.57 16.22
CA ILE A 155 -9.51 -22.06 17.54
C ILE A 155 -10.39 -23.29 17.32
N GLU A 156 -9.85 -24.49 17.60
CA GLU A 156 -10.67 -25.68 17.78
C GLU A 156 -11.48 -25.53 19.08
N VAL A 157 -12.81 -25.47 18.94
CA VAL A 157 -13.74 -25.59 20.08
C VAL A 157 -14.01 -27.07 20.28
N VAL A 158 -13.45 -27.64 21.34
CA VAL A 158 -13.81 -28.99 21.80
C VAL A 158 -15.09 -28.88 22.61
N ALA A 159 -16.16 -29.55 22.16
CA ALA A 159 -17.38 -29.69 22.95
C ALA A 159 -17.09 -30.57 24.17
N VAL A 160 -17.36 -30.06 25.36
CA VAL A 160 -17.36 -30.86 26.60
C VAL A 160 -18.79 -31.37 26.78
N GLU A 161 -18.94 -32.69 26.87
CA GLU A 161 -20.20 -33.38 27.17
C GLU A 161 -20.84 -32.92 28.50
#